data_AF-A0A540WNS8-F1
#
_entry.id   AF-A0A540WNS8-F1
#
_cell.length_a   1.000
_cell.length_b   1.000
_cell.length_c   1.000
_cell.angle_alpha   90.00
_cell.angle_beta   90.00
_cell.angle_gamma   90.00
#
_symmetry.space_group_name_H-M   'P 1'
#
loop_
_entity.id
_entity.type
_entity.pdbx_description
1 polymer ?
#
loop_
_entity_poly.entity_id
_entity_poly.type
_entity_poly.pdbx_seq_one_letter_code
_entity_poly.pdbx_strand_id
1 'polypeptide(L)'
;MPVDSTALASLQHQRALRVRQVKEWGEILTGFEGRNKYQVVGDDGETVFFAGEVGSGLGLLLLRNFFKAKRPFTMELKSPSGAVALRLRRPWRFWLARMDVEDGDGRLLGSVRQRFRFFTRAYDIVGPGGEELGHLRGPLFRPWTFVIEEGGREVGTIAKRWSGFGKELFTDADSFGVQFDGALRGALLRTLAVAATFLIDFVHFENRRENKD
;
A
#
# COMPACT_ATOMS: atom_id res chain seq x y z
N MET A 1 0.48 13.34 -18.10
CA MET A 1 -0.04 12.33 -17.14
C MET A 1 0.05 10.98 -17.85
N PRO A 2 0.57 9.91 -17.23
CA PRO A 2 0.68 8.61 -17.89
C PRO A 2 -0.73 8.03 -18.03
N VAL A 3 -1.30 8.11 -19.24
CA VAL A 3 -2.70 7.76 -19.51
C VAL A 3 -2.90 6.24 -19.64
N ASP A 4 -1.81 5.48 -19.78
CA ASP A 4 -1.86 4.08 -20.25
C ASP A 4 -1.45 3.03 -19.21
N SER A 5 -1.23 3.42 -17.94
CA SER A 5 -0.92 2.42 -16.91
C SER A 5 -2.19 1.60 -16.60
N THR A 6 -2.12 0.29 -16.84
CA THR A 6 -3.20 -0.67 -16.52
C THR A 6 -3.65 -0.58 -15.07
N ALA A 7 -2.71 -0.34 -14.15
CA ALA A 7 -3.02 -0.14 -12.73
C ALA A 7 -3.88 1.10 -12.47
N LEU A 8 -3.60 2.22 -13.15
CA LEU A 8 -4.39 3.44 -13.04
C LEU A 8 -5.82 3.20 -13.51
N ALA A 9 -6.00 2.48 -14.61
CA ALA A 9 -7.32 2.13 -15.15
C ALA A 9 -8.11 1.23 -14.20
N SER A 10 -7.51 0.16 -13.67
CA SER A 10 -8.17 -0.76 -12.74
C SER A 10 -8.62 -0.10 -11.44
N LEU A 11 -7.93 0.96 -11.00
CA LEU A 11 -8.24 1.68 -9.75
C LEU A 11 -9.14 2.91 -9.94
N GLN A 12 -9.37 3.35 -11.18
CA GLN A 12 -10.11 4.58 -11.46
C GLN A 12 -11.56 4.53 -10.97
N HIS A 13 -12.21 3.37 -11.06
CA HIS A 13 -13.63 3.20 -10.75
C HIS A 13 -13.91 2.69 -9.33
N GLN A 14 -12.88 2.22 -8.63
CA GLN A 14 -13.00 1.61 -7.31
C GLN A 14 -13.25 2.70 -6.26
N ARG A 15 -14.37 2.66 -5.53
CA ARG A 15 -14.65 3.64 -4.45
C ARG A 15 -14.02 3.21 -3.14
N ALA A 16 -13.85 1.90 -2.96
CA ALA A 16 -13.13 1.35 -1.85
C ALA A 16 -12.33 0.10 -2.27
N LEU A 17 -11.29 -0.22 -1.51
CA LEU A 17 -10.45 -1.39 -1.70
C LEU A 17 -10.16 -2.01 -0.35
N ARG A 18 -10.10 -3.34 -0.33
CA ARG A 18 -9.68 -4.13 0.83
C ARG A 18 -8.38 -4.85 0.53
N VAL A 19 -7.35 -4.58 1.33
CA VAL A 19 -6.07 -5.27 1.30
C VAL A 19 -6.05 -6.28 2.44
N ARG A 20 -6.16 -7.57 2.11
CA ARG A 20 -6.16 -8.66 3.09
C ARG A 20 -4.91 -9.50 2.94
N GLN A 21 -4.29 -9.86 4.06
CA GLN A 21 -3.20 -10.83 4.05
C GLN A 21 -3.78 -12.23 3.86
N VAL A 22 -3.10 -13.06 3.06
CA VAL A 22 -3.51 -14.45 2.86
C VAL A 22 -2.31 -15.34 3.18
N LYS A 23 -2.55 -16.38 3.99
CA LYS A 23 -1.50 -17.27 4.52
C LYS A 23 -1.34 -18.54 3.69
N GLU A 24 -2.44 -19.13 3.26
CA GLU A 24 -2.48 -20.33 2.43
C GLU A 24 -2.90 -19.98 1.02
N TRP A 25 -2.15 -20.48 0.04
CA TRP A 25 -2.30 -20.12 -1.36
C TRP A 25 -2.37 -21.36 -2.24
N GLY A 26 -3.10 -21.25 -3.34
CA GLY A 26 -2.98 -22.16 -4.49
C GLY A 26 -1.92 -21.69 -5.49
N GLU A 27 -1.94 -22.23 -6.71
CA GLU A 27 -0.98 -21.95 -7.78
C GLU A 27 -0.93 -20.47 -8.25
N ILE A 28 -1.94 -19.68 -7.89
CA ILE A 28 -2.15 -18.30 -8.35
C ILE A 28 -1.00 -17.36 -7.92
N LEU A 29 -0.30 -17.66 -6.81
CA LEU A 29 0.82 -16.84 -6.30
C LEU A 29 2.20 -17.45 -6.52
N THR A 30 2.31 -18.35 -7.50
CA THR A 30 3.60 -18.81 -7.98
C THR A 30 4.45 -17.60 -8.43
N GLY A 31 5.70 -17.52 -7.95
CA GLY A 31 6.60 -16.39 -8.21
C GLY A 31 6.64 -15.30 -7.12
N PHE A 32 5.83 -15.39 -6.06
CA PHE A 32 6.04 -14.60 -4.84
C PHE A 32 6.83 -15.41 -3.81
N GLU A 33 7.96 -14.86 -3.39
CA GLU A 33 8.96 -15.57 -2.57
C GLU A 33 8.89 -15.18 -1.08
N GLY A 34 8.34 -14.00 -0.78
CA GLY A 34 8.23 -13.54 0.62
C GLY A 34 7.07 -14.16 1.41
N ARG A 35 7.18 -14.07 2.75
CA ARG A 35 6.12 -14.49 3.70
C ARG A 35 4.87 -13.61 3.62
N ASN A 36 5.03 -12.33 3.27
CA ASN A 36 3.93 -11.39 3.22
C ASN A 36 3.35 -11.39 1.80
N LYS A 37 2.14 -11.92 1.68
CA LYS A 37 1.36 -11.98 0.46
C LYS A 37 -0.04 -11.46 0.76
N TYR A 38 -0.62 -10.72 -0.16
CA TYR A 38 -1.89 -10.02 0.02
C TYR A 38 -2.78 -10.15 -1.20
N GLN A 39 -4.09 -10.07 -0.97
CA GLN A 39 -5.08 -9.87 -2.02
C GLN A 39 -5.70 -8.48 -1.86
N VAL A 40 -5.82 -7.76 -2.97
CA VAL A 40 -6.49 -6.47 -3.06
C VAL A 40 -7.84 -6.70 -3.75
N VAL A 41 -8.92 -6.44 -3.02
CA VAL A 41 -10.30 -6.69 -3.45
C VAL A 41 -11.04 -5.36 -3.61
N GLY A 42 -11.81 -5.22 -4.67
CA GLY A 42 -12.64 -4.06 -4.97
C GLY A 42 -13.87 -3.92 -4.08
N ASP A 43 -14.59 -2.82 -4.25
CA ASP A 43 -15.91 -2.61 -3.63
C ASP A 43 -17.01 -3.45 -4.31
N ASP A 44 -16.77 -3.91 -5.52
CA ASP A 44 -17.53 -4.93 -6.26
C ASP A 44 -17.31 -6.37 -5.72
N GLY A 45 -16.33 -6.57 -4.84
CA GLY A 45 -15.96 -7.89 -4.31
C GLY A 45 -15.00 -8.68 -5.22
N GLU A 46 -14.65 -8.14 -6.38
CA GLU A 46 -13.73 -8.77 -7.33
C GLU A 46 -12.27 -8.55 -6.93
N THR A 47 -11.41 -9.48 -7.33
CA THR A 47 -9.98 -9.32 -7.08
C THR A 47 -9.38 -8.34 -8.08
N VAL A 48 -8.83 -7.24 -7.59
CA VAL A 48 -8.14 -6.25 -8.43
C VAL A 48 -6.66 -6.63 -8.58
N PHE A 49 -5.99 -7.00 -7.49
CA PHE A 49 -4.58 -7.39 -7.52
C PHE A 49 -4.23 -8.49 -6.52
N PHE A 50 -3.16 -9.21 -6.83
CA PHE A 50 -2.38 -9.99 -5.88
C PHE A 50 -1.05 -9.30 -5.62
N ALA A 51 -0.68 -9.10 -4.36
CA ALA A 51 0.55 -8.43 -3.97
C ALA A 51 1.48 -9.36 -3.21
N GLY A 52 2.77 -9.33 -3.51
CA GLY A 52 3.76 -10.11 -2.78
C GLY A 52 5.18 -9.64 -3.01
N GLU A 53 6.03 -9.92 -2.04
CA GLU A 53 7.46 -9.63 -2.14
C GLU A 53 8.15 -10.56 -3.15
N VAL A 54 9.01 -9.98 -3.98
CA VAL A 54 9.82 -10.66 -4.99
C VAL A 54 11.31 -10.47 -4.68
N GLY A 55 12.13 -11.49 -4.93
CA GLY A 55 13.58 -11.44 -4.74
C GLY A 55 14.01 -11.81 -3.32
N SER A 56 13.96 -13.10 -2.98
CA SER A 56 14.50 -13.68 -1.75
C SER A 56 15.91 -14.24 -1.99
N GLY A 57 16.91 -13.36 -2.11
CA GLY A 57 18.30 -13.79 -2.01
C GLY A 57 18.69 -14.11 -0.57
N LEU A 58 19.60 -15.07 -0.36
CA LEU A 58 20.23 -15.41 0.94
C LEU A 58 20.74 -14.16 1.72
N GLY A 59 21.16 -13.10 1.02
CA GLY A 59 21.57 -11.83 1.64
C GLY A 59 20.43 -11.00 2.26
N LEU A 60 19.20 -11.08 1.74
CA LEU A 60 18.03 -10.39 2.31
C LEU A 60 17.49 -11.08 3.57
N LEU A 61 17.63 -12.41 3.67
CA LEU A 61 17.30 -13.19 4.86
C LEU A 61 18.16 -12.77 6.07
N LEU A 62 19.47 -12.57 5.87
CA LEU A 62 20.39 -12.11 6.92
C LEU A 62 20.06 -10.69 7.40
N LEU A 63 19.69 -9.79 6.47
CA LEU A 63 19.25 -8.43 6.82
C LEU A 63 17.95 -8.41 7.63
N ARG A 64 17.06 -9.40 7.43
CA ARG A 64 15.77 -9.50 8.13
C ARG A 64 15.96 -9.57 9.65
N ASN A 65 16.88 -10.44 10.09
CA ASN A 65 17.14 -10.67 11.51
C ASN A 65 17.80 -9.47 12.21
N PHE A 66 18.63 -8.71 11.48
CA PHE A 66 19.36 -7.56 12.05
C PHE A 66 18.61 -6.23 11.94
N PHE A 67 17.83 -6.02 10.87
CA PHE A 67 17.33 -4.68 10.54
C PHE A 67 15.81 -4.55 10.52
N LYS A 68 15.06 -5.65 10.69
CA LYS A 68 13.59 -5.66 10.86
C LYS A 68 12.89 -4.66 9.92
N ALA A 69 12.12 -3.72 10.47
CA ALA A 69 11.38 -2.67 9.74
C ALA A 69 12.23 -1.67 8.91
N LYS A 70 13.57 -1.79 8.91
CA LYS A 70 14.48 -0.96 8.10
C LYS A 70 14.88 -1.60 6.77
N ARG A 71 14.64 -2.91 6.59
CA ARG A 71 15.10 -3.65 5.40
C ARG A 71 14.48 -3.13 4.09
N PRO A 72 15.25 -3.08 2.99
CA PRO A 72 14.71 -2.85 1.66
C PRO A 72 13.90 -4.08 1.24
N PHE A 73 12.93 -3.86 0.36
CA PHE A 73 12.20 -4.92 -0.30
C PHE A 73 11.60 -4.40 -1.60
N THR A 74 11.29 -5.34 -2.49
CA THR A 74 10.47 -5.06 -3.67
C THR A 74 9.21 -5.90 -3.59
N MET A 75 8.06 -5.27 -3.80
CA MET A 75 6.78 -5.95 -3.88
C MET A 75 6.19 -5.72 -5.26
N GLU A 76 5.60 -6.75 -5.86
CA GLU A 76 4.85 -6.62 -7.11
C GLU A 76 3.37 -6.80 -6.82
N LEU A 77 2.55 -5.96 -7.45
CA LEU A 77 1.11 -6.14 -7.55
C LEU A 77 0.82 -6.66 -8.96
N LYS A 78 0.26 -7.85 -9.03
CA LYS A 78 -0.11 -8.54 -10.27
C LYS A 78 -1.62 -8.49 -10.45
N SER A 79 -2.09 -8.28 -11.68
CA SER A 79 -3.50 -8.46 -12.03
C SER A 79 -3.92 -9.94 -11.86
N PRO A 80 -5.23 -10.25 -11.91
CA PRO A 80 -5.69 -11.64 -11.91
C PRO A 80 -5.16 -12.48 -13.08
N SER A 81 -4.79 -11.83 -14.19
CA SER A 81 -4.13 -12.49 -15.33
C SER A 81 -2.64 -12.78 -15.11
N GLY A 82 -2.07 -12.40 -13.96
CA GLY A 82 -0.66 -12.60 -13.61
C GLY A 82 0.30 -11.52 -14.12
N ALA A 83 -0.17 -10.56 -14.91
CA ALA A 83 0.65 -9.45 -15.40
C ALA A 83 1.00 -8.48 -14.25
N VAL A 84 2.24 -8.00 -14.20
CA VAL A 84 2.66 -7.01 -13.19
C VAL A 84 1.99 -5.67 -13.52
N ALA A 85 1.14 -5.18 -12.61
CA ALA A 85 0.47 -3.90 -12.72
C ALA A 85 1.28 -2.79 -12.04
N LEU A 86 1.85 -3.06 -10.86
CA LEU A 86 2.71 -2.13 -10.14
C LEU A 86 3.91 -2.84 -9.53
N ARG A 87 5.00 -2.10 -9.42
CA ARG A 87 6.18 -2.49 -8.64
C ARG A 87 6.45 -1.46 -7.56
N LEU A 88 6.46 -1.90 -6.31
CA LEU A 88 6.69 -1.09 -5.13
C LEU A 88 8.12 -1.35 -4.64
N ARG A 89 8.98 -0.33 -4.74
CA ARG A 89 10.39 -0.42 -4.34
C ARG A 89 10.63 0.37 -3.06
N ARG A 90 10.99 -0.33 -1.99
CA ARG A 90 11.44 0.31 -0.75
C ARG A 90 12.97 0.26 -0.69
N PRO A 91 13.67 1.40 -0.91
CA PRO A 91 15.12 1.44 -0.72
C PRO A 91 15.47 1.38 0.77
N TRP A 92 16.76 1.12 1.04
CA TRP A 92 17.29 1.17 2.39
C TRP A 92 17.19 2.60 2.97
N ARG A 93 16.62 2.74 4.17
CA ARG A 93 16.46 4.02 4.87
C ARG A 93 16.64 3.83 6.38
N PHE A 94 17.44 4.69 7.02
CA PHE A 94 17.71 4.60 8.47
C PHE A 94 16.68 5.28 9.37
N TRP A 95 15.96 6.30 8.86
CA TRP A 95 15.11 7.19 9.65
C TRP A 95 13.67 7.27 9.14
N LEU A 96 13.44 7.92 7.99
CA LEU A 96 12.12 8.11 7.41
C LEU A 96 11.91 7.10 6.28
N ALA A 97 10.84 6.31 6.33
CA ALA A 97 10.54 5.35 5.27
C ALA A 97 10.20 6.06 3.94
N ARG A 98 10.41 5.37 2.81
CA ARG A 98 9.95 5.76 1.48
C ARG A 98 9.66 4.53 0.67
N MET A 99 8.72 4.64 -0.24
CA MET A 99 8.44 3.63 -1.24
C MET A 99 8.23 4.32 -2.59
N ASP A 100 8.98 3.89 -3.58
CA ASP A 100 8.81 4.30 -4.96
C ASP A 100 7.83 3.35 -5.65
N VAL A 101 6.98 3.91 -6.50
CA VAL A 101 5.90 3.18 -7.17
C VAL A 101 6.10 3.30 -8.67
N GLU A 102 6.30 2.16 -9.31
CA GLU A 102 6.45 2.03 -10.76
C GLU A 102 5.25 1.29 -11.34
N ASP A 103 4.93 1.54 -12.60
CA ASP A 103 3.99 0.72 -13.38
C ASP A 103 4.61 -0.62 -13.83
N GLY A 104 3.83 -1.44 -14.53
CA GLY A 104 4.28 -2.72 -15.08
C GLY A 104 5.48 -2.62 -16.03
N ASP A 105 5.63 -1.49 -16.73
CA ASP A 105 6.72 -1.21 -17.66
C ASP A 105 7.96 -0.64 -16.96
N GLY A 106 7.92 -0.45 -15.64
CA GLY A 106 9.01 0.10 -14.84
C GLY A 106 9.10 1.63 -14.86
N ARG A 107 8.08 2.33 -15.36
CA ARG A 107 8.04 3.80 -15.33
C ARG A 107 7.64 4.27 -13.94
N LEU A 108 8.36 5.25 -13.40
CA LEU A 108 8.04 5.85 -12.12
C LEU A 108 6.69 6.58 -12.19
N LEU A 109 5.75 6.18 -11.35
CA LEU A 109 4.48 6.88 -11.12
C LEU A 109 4.59 7.89 -9.97
N GLY A 110 5.43 7.63 -8.97
CA GLY A 110 5.62 8.54 -7.85
C GLY A 110 6.23 7.85 -6.63
N SER A 111 6.11 8.51 -5.48
CA SER A 111 6.62 8.00 -4.21
C SER A 111 5.68 8.29 -3.05
N VAL A 112 5.65 7.39 -2.08
CA VAL A 112 5.11 7.63 -0.74
C VAL A 112 6.27 7.82 0.22
N ARG A 113 6.31 8.93 0.97
CA ARG A 113 7.45 9.31 1.82
C ARG A 113 6.98 9.61 3.23
N GLN A 114 7.58 8.98 4.25
CA GLN A 114 7.26 9.32 5.64
C GLN A 114 7.70 10.76 5.94
N ARG A 115 6.79 11.55 6.51
CA ARG A 115 7.04 12.93 6.96
C ARG A 115 7.25 12.94 8.46
N PHE A 116 8.31 13.60 8.91
CA PHE A 116 8.55 13.77 10.34
C PHE A 116 7.50 14.71 10.94
N ARG A 117 6.86 14.26 12.03
CA ARG A 117 6.02 15.08 12.91
C ARG A 117 6.23 14.61 14.34
N PHE A 118 6.19 15.51 15.30
CA PHE A 118 6.48 15.20 16.70
C PHE A 118 5.46 14.25 17.35
N PHE A 119 4.17 14.36 17.01
CA PHE A 119 3.10 13.65 17.74
C PHE A 119 2.21 12.76 16.86
N THR A 120 2.34 12.87 15.55
CA THR A 120 1.40 12.24 14.62
C THR A 120 2.16 11.52 13.52
N ARG A 121 1.52 10.53 12.93
CA ARG A 121 2.08 9.85 11.77
C ARG A 121 1.67 10.64 10.53
N ALA A 122 2.60 10.87 9.62
CA ALA A 122 2.30 11.53 8.35
C ALA A 122 3.15 10.96 7.22
N TYR A 123 2.59 11.02 6.01
CA TYR A 123 3.26 10.62 4.78
C TYR A 123 2.91 11.59 3.66
N ASP A 124 3.84 11.82 2.75
CA ASP A 124 3.66 12.64 1.56
C ASP A 124 3.48 11.71 0.37
N ILE A 125 2.54 12.07 -0.50
CA ILE A 125 2.31 11.41 -1.77
C ILE A 125 2.82 12.37 -2.85
N VAL A 126 3.89 11.94 -3.50
CA VAL A 126 4.67 12.76 -4.43
C VAL A 126 4.57 12.13 -5.81
N GLY A 127 4.26 12.95 -6.82
CA GLY A 127 4.20 12.53 -8.21
C GLY A 127 5.60 12.27 -8.81
N PRO A 128 5.67 11.87 -10.08
CA PRO A 128 6.92 11.46 -10.71
C PRO A 128 7.88 12.63 -10.95
N GLY A 129 7.36 13.86 -11.08
CA GLY A 129 8.15 15.09 -11.21
C GLY A 129 8.59 15.69 -9.88
N GLY A 130 8.19 15.10 -8.74
CA GLY A 130 8.47 15.63 -7.41
C GLY A 130 7.39 16.57 -6.86
N GLU A 131 6.30 16.78 -7.59
CA GLU A 131 5.15 17.56 -7.17
C GLU A 131 4.38 16.88 -6.02
N GLU A 132 3.90 17.66 -5.06
CA GLU A 132 3.02 17.12 -4.01
C GLU A 132 1.62 16.90 -4.59
N LEU A 133 1.15 15.64 -4.57
CA LEU A 133 -0.20 15.27 -4.99
C LEU A 133 -1.16 15.26 -3.80
N GLY A 134 -0.64 14.97 -2.60
CA GLY A 134 -1.42 14.95 -1.38
C GLY A 134 -0.60 14.41 -0.22
N HIS A 135 -1.24 14.21 0.93
CA HIS A 135 -0.59 13.65 2.10
C HIS A 135 -1.55 12.80 2.93
N LEU A 136 -0.97 11.90 3.71
CA LEU A 136 -1.66 11.04 4.65
C LEU A 136 -1.43 11.57 6.06
N ARG A 137 -2.51 11.76 6.81
CA ARG A 137 -2.45 12.22 8.20
C ARG A 137 -3.08 11.21 9.14
N GLY A 138 -2.29 10.69 10.08
CA GLY A 138 -2.78 9.85 11.16
C GLY A 138 -3.32 10.69 12.32
N PRO A 139 -4.62 10.65 12.66
CA PRO A 139 -5.15 11.33 13.83
C PRO A 139 -4.54 10.75 15.12
N LEU A 140 -4.31 11.60 16.12
CA LEU A 140 -3.60 11.24 17.35
C LEU A 140 -4.26 10.05 18.08
N PHE A 141 -5.58 10.07 18.20
CA PHE A 141 -6.37 9.06 18.92
C PHE A 141 -6.89 7.91 18.04
N ARG A 142 -6.55 7.88 16.75
CA ARG A 142 -6.94 6.81 15.82
C ARG A 142 -5.68 6.15 15.24
N PRO A 143 -4.97 5.30 16.02
CA PRO A 143 -3.67 4.73 15.63
C PRO A 143 -3.70 3.90 14.34
N TRP A 144 -4.87 3.39 13.98
CA TRP A 144 -5.10 2.50 12.85
C TRP A 144 -5.70 3.20 11.64
N THR A 145 -5.73 4.53 11.63
CA THR A 145 -6.39 5.36 10.62
C THR A 145 -5.43 6.41 10.07
N PHE A 146 -5.52 6.65 8.76
CA PHE A 146 -4.83 7.70 8.03
C PHE A 146 -5.83 8.35 7.09
N VAL A 147 -6.03 9.66 7.24
CA VAL A 147 -6.86 10.47 6.35
C VAL A 147 -6.03 10.83 5.12
N ILE A 148 -6.62 10.71 3.92
CA ILE A 148 -6.02 11.14 2.66
C ILE A 148 -6.47 12.58 2.43
N GLU A 149 -5.52 13.50 2.28
CA GLU A 149 -5.78 14.92 2.05
C GLU A 149 -5.17 15.38 0.71
N GLU A 150 -5.96 16.07 -0.12
CA GLU A 150 -5.55 16.69 -1.39
C GLU A 150 -5.95 18.17 -1.37
N GLY A 151 -4.98 19.08 -1.54
CA GLY A 151 -5.24 20.53 -1.49
C GLY A 151 -5.93 21.00 -0.20
N GLY A 152 -5.65 20.35 0.93
CA GLY A 152 -6.24 20.66 2.24
C GLY A 152 -7.67 20.13 2.45
N ARG A 153 -8.21 19.33 1.53
CA ARG A 153 -9.51 18.66 1.69
C ARG A 153 -9.30 17.18 1.96
N GLU A 154 -10.11 16.62 2.86
CA GLU A 154 -10.17 15.17 3.05
C GLU A 154 -10.83 14.54 1.81
N VAL A 155 -10.14 13.57 1.20
CA VAL A 155 -10.56 12.92 -0.05
C VAL A 155 -10.57 11.40 0.06
N GLY A 156 -10.32 10.86 1.24
CA GLY A 156 -10.37 9.44 1.51
C GLY A 156 -9.76 9.04 2.84
N THR A 157 -9.69 7.74 3.11
CA THR A 157 -9.18 7.19 4.36
C THR A 157 -8.58 5.81 4.15
N ILE A 158 -7.45 5.55 4.79
CA ILE A 158 -6.85 4.21 4.95
C ILE A 158 -7.03 3.80 6.42
N ALA A 159 -7.60 2.63 6.69
CA ALA A 159 -7.66 2.12 8.05
C ALA A 159 -7.65 0.59 8.16
N LYS A 160 -7.00 0.06 9.20
CA LYS A 160 -6.97 -1.40 9.49
C LYS A 160 -8.26 -1.91 10.15
N ARG A 161 -9.00 -1.03 10.82
CA ARG A 161 -10.28 -1.36 11.46
C ARG A 161 -11.22 -0.18 11.32
N TRP A 162 -12.41 -0.43 10.80
CA TRP A 162 -13.48 0.56 10.70
C TRP A 162 -14.46 0.40 11.87
N SER A 163 -14.80 1.51 12.53
CA SER A 163 -15.90 1.57 13.50
C SER A 163 -17.03 2.43 12.91
N GLY A 164 -18.15 1.81 12.52
CA GLY A 164 -19.32 2.53 12.00
C GLY A 164 -19.92 1.91 10.72
N PHE A 165 -20.63 2.75 9.95
CA PHE A 165 -21.30 2.41 8.70
C PHE A 165 -20.28 1.93 7.65
N GLY A 166 -20.58 0.83 6.93
CA GLY A 166 -19.65 0.20 5.96
C GLY A 166 -18.87 -1.01 6.48
N LYS A 167 -19.19 -1.50 7.69
CA LYS A 167 -18.56 -2.70 8.28
C LYS A 167 -18.57 -3.93 7.38
N GLU A 168 -19.59 -4.10 6.53
CA GLU A 168 -19.78 -5.33 5.72
C GLU A 168 -18.61 -5.60 4.75
N LEU A 169 -18.00 -4.55 4.19
CA LEU A 169 -16.83 -4.70 3.31
C LEU A 169 -15.52 -4.97 4.06
N PHE A 170 -15.44 -4.63 5.36
CA PHE A 170 -14.19 -4.62 6.16
C PHE A 170 -14.35 -5.30 7.53
N THR A 171 -15.14 -6.37 7.60
CA THR A 171 -15.44 -7.12 8.83
C THR A 171 -14.23 -7.84 9.43
N ASP A 172 -13.20 -8.09 8.63
CA ASP A 172 -11.97 -8.75 9.06
C ASP A 172 -11.00 -7.74 9.72
N ALA A 173 -10.73 -7.95 11.01
CA ALA A 173 -9.88 -7.09 11.83
C ALA A 173 -8.40 -7.07 11.40
N ASP A 174 -7.99 -7.98 10.52
CA ASP A 174 -6.62 -8.08 10.01
C ASP A 174 -6.40 -7.48 8.61
N SER A 175 -7.46 -6.94 7.99
CA SER A 175 -7.41 -6.31 6.66
C SER A 175 -7.31 -4.79 6.72
N PHE A 176 -6.66 -4.16 5.74
CA PHE A 176 -6.74 -2.71 5.54
C PHE A 176 -7.86 -2.36 4.56
N GLY A 177 -8.65 -1.35 4.89
CA GLY A 177 -9.56 -0.69 3.96
C GLY A 177 -8.99 0.63 3.47
N VAL A 178 -9.10 0.88 2.18
CA VAL A 178 -8.90 2.19 1.54
C VAL A 178 -10.24 2.63 1.01
N GLN A 179 -10.71 3.80 1.43
CA GLN A 179 -11.90 4.42 0.87
C GLN A 179 -11.53 5.74 0.23
N PHE A 180 -12.11 5.98 -0.93
CA PHE A 180 -11.97 7.23 -1.66
C PHE A 180 -13.30 7.97 -1.65
N ASP A 181 -13.24 9.26 -1.35
CA ASP A 181 -14.39 10.15 -1.54
C ASP A 181 -14.57 10.43 -3.05
N GLY A 182 -15.80 10.74 -3.48
CA GLY A 182 -16.09 11.19 -4.85
C GLY A 182 -15.36 12.48 -5.23
N ALA A 183 -14.85 13.23 -4.26
CA ALA A 183 -13.98 14.37 -4.48
C ALA A 183 -12.61 13.99 -5.08
N LEU A 184 -12.13 12.75 -4.87
CA LEU A 184 -10.84 12.30 -5.38
C LEU A 184 -10.93 11.96 -6.87
N ARG A 185 -10.42 12.83 -7.74
CA ARG A 185 -10.54 12.67 -9.20
C ARG A 185 -9.34 12.00 -9.86
N GLY A 186 -8.18 11.96 -9.20
CA GLY A 186 -6.94 11.47 -9.79
C GLY A 186 -6.69 9.97 -9.56
N ALA A 187 -6.64 9.18 -10.65
CA ALA A 187 -6.22 7.77 -10.60
C ALA A 187 -4.81 7.58 -10.01
N LEU A 188 -3.92 8.57 -10.21
CA LEU A 188 -2.56 8.54 -9.69
C LEU A 188 -2.53 8.61 -8.16
N LEU A 189 -3.24 9.57 -7.56
CA LEU A 189 -3.32 9.69 -6.11
C LEU A 189 -3.98 8.45 -5.48
N ARG A 190 -5.02 7.88 -6.11
CA ARG A 190 -5.61 6.59 -5.71
C ARG A 190 -4.58 5.48 -5.68
N THR A 191 -3.81 5.34 -6.76
CA THR A 191 -2.78 4.31 -6.90
C THR A 191 -1.68 4.44 -5.85
N LEU A 192 -1.20 5.66 -5.62
CA LEU A 192 -0.17 5.93 -4.61
C LEU A 192 -0.72 5.77 -3.19
N ALA A 193 -1.99 6.04 -2.95
CA ALA A 193 -2.65 5.75 -1.66
C ALA A 193 -2.78 4.24 -1.41
N VAL A 194 -3.10 3.44 -2.44
CA VAL A 194 -3.07 1.97 -2.35
C VAL A 194 -1.66 1.49 -2.02
N ALA A 195 -0.64 1.99 -2.72
CA ALA A 195 0.74 1.69 -2.40
C ALA A 195 1.08 2.04 -0.94
N ALA A 196 0.65 3.22 -0.46
CA ALA A 196 0.88 3.65 0.90
C ALA A 196 0.36 2.66 1.96
N THR A 197 -0.69 1.89 1.67
CA THR A 197 -1.19 0.85 2.59
C THR A 197 -0.11 -0.18 2.91
N PHE A 198 0.66 -0.64 1.93
CA PHE A 198 1.72 -1.63 2.10
C PHE A 198 2.90 -1.04 2.87
N LEU A 199 3.27 0.22 2.60
CA LEU A 199 4.31 0.90 3.37
C LEU A 199 3.90 1.09 4.84
N ILE A 200 2.65 1.48 5.09
CA ILE A 200 2.09 1.62 6.44
C ILE A 200 2.07 0.27 7.14
N ASP A 201 1.61 -0.79 6.46
CA ASP A 201 1.55 -2.13 7.01
C ASP A 201 2.94 -2.61 7.47
N PHE A 202 3.92 -2.46 6.58
CA PHE A 202 5.31 -2.81 6.83
C PHE A 202 5.91 -2.01 8.00
N VAL A 203 5.80 -0.68 7.98
CA VAL A 203 6.43 0.19 8.98
C VAL A 203 5.81 0.01 10.38
N HIS A 204 4.50 -0.19 10.49
CA HIS A 204 3.80 -0.12 11.77
C HIS A 204 3.38 -1.49 12.35
N PHE A 205 3.34 -2.55 11.53
CA PHE A 205 2.69 -3.81 11.92
C PHE A 205 3.50 -5.08 11.66
N GLU A 206 4.54 -5.07 10.82
CA GLU A 206 5.34 -6.28 10.56
C GLU A 206 6.01 -6.83 11.85
N ASN A 207 6.59 -5.95 12.70
CA ASN A 207 7.21 -6.36 13.97
C ASN A 207 6.22 -6.97 14.99
N ARG A 208 4.91 -6.66 14.89
CA ARG A 208 3.90 -7.20 15.81
C ARG A 208 3.44 -8.62 15.43
N ARG A 209 3.67 -9.01 14.17
CA ARG A 209 3.28 -10.32 13.64
C ARG A 209 4.35 -11.38 13.94
N GLU A 210 5.62 -11.01 13.96
CA GLU A 210 6.75 -11.93 14.23
C GLU A 210 6.78 -12.46 15.68
N ASN A 211 6.08 -11.81 16.62
CA ASN A 211 5.97 -12.28 18.01
C ASN A 211 4.76 -13.20 18.27
N LYS A 212 3.96 -13.52 17.24
CA LYS A 212 2.72 -14.32 17.35
C LYS A 212 2.78 -15.66 16.59
N ASP A 213 3.86 -15.90 15.86
CA ASP A 213 4.21 -17.20 15.26
C ASP A 213 5.32 -17.84 16.09
#